data_AF-A0A7V9NPA2-F1
#
_entry.id   AF-A0A7V9NPA2-F1
#
_cell.length_a   1.000
_cell.length_b   1.000
_cell.length_c   1.000
_cell.angle_alpha   90.00
_cell.angle_beta   90.00
_cell.angle_gamma   90.00
#
_symmetry.space_group_name_H-M   'P 1'
#
loop_
_entity.id
_entity.type
_entity.pdbx_description
1 polymer ?
#
loop_
_entity_poly.entity_id
_entity_poly.type
_entity_poly.pdbx_seq_one_letter_code
_entity_poly.pdbx_strand_id
1 'polypeptide(L)'
;MGLFDIFRGKKNSLSQTSNREILHTQGRITDGLIIDCETTEAGEQIAFYTYCIQGVDFESSEILTKAQLQNPLQYAPGAKVG
;
A
#
# COMPACT_ATOMS: atom_id res chain seq x y z
N MET A 1 -40.05 24.40 -14.51
CA MET A 1 -38.83 23.99 -15.23
C MET A 1 -37.82 25.12 -15.09
N GLY A 2 -37.03 25.11 -14.02
CA GLY A 2 -36.24 26.27 -13.58
C GLY A 2 -34.79 26.21 -14.03
N LEU A 3 -34.25 27.36 -14.48
CA LEU A 3 -32.87 27.56 -14.95
C LEU A 3 -31.78 27.22 -13.91
N PHE A 4 -32.16 26.91 -12.66
CA PHE A 4 -31.26 26.49 -11.59
C PHE A 4 -31.00 24.97 -11.53
N ASP A 5 -31.71 24.14 -12.31
CA ASP A 5 -31.43 22.69 -12.37
C ASP A 5 -30.13 22.35 -13.12
N ILE A 6 -29.54 23.29 -13.87
CA ILE A 6 -28.28 23.09 -14.59
C ILE A 6 -27.07 23.07 -13.63
N PHE A 7 -27.21 23.72 -12.47
CA PHE A 7 -26.20 23.74 -11.40
C PHE A 7 -26.44 22.69 -10.32
N ARG A 8 -27.38 21.75 -10.55
CA ARG A 8 -27.54 20.59 -9.69
C ARG A 8 -26.37 19.66 -9.98
N GLY A 9 -25.27 20.00 -9.32
CA GLY A 9 -23.94 19.55 -9.61
C GLY A 9 -23.91 18.06 -9.82
N LYS A 10 -23.10 17.65 -10.81
CA LYS A 10 -22.39 16.39 -10.78
C LYS A 10 -22.01 16.14 -9.33
N LYS A 11 -22.80 15.32 -8.63
CA LYS A 11 -22.30 14.60 -7.48
C LYS A 11 -21.17 13.82 -8.10
N ASN A 12 -19.96 14.34 -7.92
CA ASN A 12 -18.76 13.56 -8.05
C ASN A 12 -18.94 12.42 -7.05
N SER A 13 -19.63 11.36 -7.47
CA SER A 13 -19.24 10.02 -7.10
C SER A 13 -17.81 9.92 -7.63
N LEU A 14 -16.86 10.49 -6.88
CA LEU A 14 -15.48 10.08 -6.96
C LEU A 14 -15.57 8.59 -6.76
N SER A 15 -15.53 7.88 -7.89
CA SER A 15 -15.56 6.45 -7.90
C SER A 15 -14.48 6.04 -6.93
N GLN A 16 -14.77 5.14 -5.99
CA GLN A 16 -13.75 4.67 -5.04
C GLN A 16 -12.48 4.22 -5.80
N THR A 17 -12.65 3.75 -7.03
CA THR A 17 -11.59 3.44 -8.00
C THR A 17 -10.68 4.64 -8.32
N SER A 18 -11.23 5.83 -8.59
CA SER A 18 -10.43 7.02 -8.92
C SER A 18 -9.64 7.53 -7.72
N ASN A 19 -10.20 7.44 -6.51
CA ASN A 19 -9.45 7.76 -5.29
C ASN A 19 -8.32 6.75 -5.05
N ARG A 20 -8.57 5.44 -5.25
CA ARG A 20 -7.53 4.42 -5.16
C ARG A 20 -6.38 4.66 -6.14
N GLU A 21 -6.67 5.01 -7.39
CA GLU A 21 -5.63 5.31 -8.39
C GLU A 21 -4.76 6.52 -8.00
N ILE A 22 -5.38 7.58 -7.48
CA ILE A 22 -4.65 8.76 -6.98
C ILE A 22 -3.77 8.38 -5.78
N LEU A 23 -4.29 7.57 -4.85
CA LEU A 23 -3.53 7.08 -3.70
C LEU A 23 -2.35 6.20 -4.12
N HIS A 24 -2.53 5.32 -5.11
CA HIS A 24 -1.44 4.51 -5.63
C HIS A 24 -0.36 5.33 -6.35
N THR A 25 -0.72 6.44 -6.99
CA THR A 25 0.22 7.26 -7.78
C THR A 25 0.87 8.40 -7.00
N GLN A 26 0.20 8.95 -6.00
CA GLN A 26 0.63 10.16 -5.25
C GLN A 26 0.67 9.97 -3.74
N GLY A 27 0.25 8.80 -3.25
CA GLY A 27 0.26 8.46 -1.85
C GLY A 27 1.66 8.29 -1.29
N ARG A 28 1.86 8.76 -0.06
CA ARG A 28 3.05 8.41 0.74
C ARG A 28 2.71 7.20 1.58
N ILE A 29 3.63 6.24 1.58
CA ILE A 29 3.57 5.09 2.49
C ILE A 29 3.89 5.57 3.90
N THR A 30 3.03 5.24 4.85
CA THR A 30 3.24 5.44 6.29
C THR A 30 2.97 4.15 7.04
N ASP A 31 3.48 4.04 8.26
CA ASP A 31 3.19 2.94 9.18
C ASP A 31 3.45 1.54 8.61
N GLY A 32 4.51 1.40 7.82
CA GLY A 32 4.92 0.11 7.28
C GLY A 32 5.36 -0.86 8.38
N LEU A 33 4.84 -2.07 8.38
CA LEU A 33 5.13 -3.11 9.36
C LEU A 33 5.31 -4.46 8.68
N ILE A 34 6.43 -5.13 8.92
CA ILE A 34 6.63 -6.52 8.50
C ILE A 34 5.81 -7.42 9.42
N ILE A 35 4.94 -8.23 8.84
CA ILE A 35 4.10 -9.19 9.55
C ILE A 35 4.81 -10.53 9.65
N ASP A 36 5.37 -11.01 8.54
CA ASP A 36 5.98 -12.32 8.47
C ASP A 36 7.06 -12.40 7.38
N CYS A 37 7.91 -13.42 7.48
CA CYS A 37 8.86 -13.79 6.46
C CYS A 37 8.87 -15.29 6.21
N GLU A 38 8.67 -15.67 4.95
CA GLU A 38 8.75 -17.05 4.51
C GLU A 38 10.00 -17.27 3.64
N THR A 39 10.50 -18.49 3.62
CA THR A 39 11.56 -18.91 2.68
C THR A 39 10.98 -19.99 1.78
N THR A 40 11.02 -19.75 0.47
CA THR A 40 10.54 -20.72 -0.52
C THR A 40 11.49 -21.92 -0.62
N GLU A 41 11.04 -23.01 -1.24
CA GLU A 41 11.88 -24.19 -1.51
C GLU A 41 13.11 -23.87 -2.38
N ALA A 42 13.03 -22.80 -3.18
CA ALA A 42 14.14 -22.29 -4.00
C ALA A 42 15.15 -21.43 -3.20
N GLY A 43 14.89 -21.18 -1.90
CA GLY A 43 15.73 -20.37 -1.03
C GLY A 43 15.50 -18.86 -1.14
N GLU A 44 14.42 -18.42 -1.79
CA GLU A 44 14.04 -17.01 -1.85
C GLU A 44 13.30 -16.61 -0.58
N GLN A 45 13.65 -15.48 0.03
CA GLN A 45 12.89 -14.94 1.15
C GLN A 45 11.80 -14.01 0.65
N ILE A 46 10.58 -14.24 1.12
CA ILE A 46 9.42 -13.40 0.89
C ILE A 46 9.11 -12.67 2.19
N ALA A 47 9.03 -11.36 2.15
CA ALA A 47 8.56 -10.54 3.27
C ALA A 47 7.10 -10.14 3.04
N PHE A 48 6.27 -10.36 4.05
CA PHE A 48 4.88 -9.92 4.09
C PHE A 48 4.78 -8.70 4.98
N TYR A 49 4.15 -7.64 4.48
CA TYR A 49 4.04 -6.39 5.22
C TYR A 49 2.72 -5.68 4.98
N THR A 50 2.30 -4.96 6.01
CA THR A 50 1.24 -3.97 5.89
C THR A 50 1.81 -2.57 5.82
N TYR A 51 1.07 -1.68 5.19
CA TYR A 51 1.38 -0.27 5.16
C TYR A 51 0.13 0.57 4.93
N CYS A 52 0.17 1.81 5.37
CA CYS A 52 -0.91 2.76 5.23
C CYS A 52 -0.59 3.76 4.11
N ILE A 53 -1.56 4.06 3.26
CA ILE A 53 -1.50 5.20 2.34
C ILE A 53 -2.70 6.11 2.62
N GLN A 54 -2.43 7.29 3.19
CA GLN A 54 -3.42 8.32 3.50
C GLN A 54 -4.65 7.79 4.27
N GLY A 55 -4.44 6.90 5.24
CA GLY A 55 -5.50 6.33 6.08
C GLY A 55 -6.16 5.07 5.50
N VAL A 56 -5.66 4.53 4.39
CA VAL A 56 -6.09 3.24 3.84
C VAL A 56 -4.98 2.22 4.05
N ASP A 57 -5.31 1.12 4.73
CA ASP A 57 -4.36 0.03 4.99
C ASP A 57 -4.30 -0.92 3.80
N PHE A 58 -3.08 -1.33 3.47
CA PHE A 58 -2.75 -2.27 2.41
C PHE A 58 -1.89 -3.39 2.99
N GLU A 59 -2.02 -4.57 2.40
CA GLU A 59 -1.19 -5.73 2.65
C GLU A 59 -0.50 -6.11 1.35
N SER A 60 0.80 -6.40 1.42
CA SER A 60 1.59 -6.78 0.26
C SER A 60 2.70 -7.76 0.63
N SER A 61 3.27 -8.39 -0.39
CA SER A 61 4.38 -9.31 -0.27
C SER A 61 5.42 -9.02 -1.34
N GLU A 62 6.70 -9.19 -0.99
CA GLU A 62 7.82 -8.94 -1.89
C GLU A 62 8.92 -9.96 -1.69
N ILE A 63 9.53 -10.40 -2.79
CA ILE A 63 10.73 -11.25 -2.77
C ILE A 63 11.94 -10.36 -2.50
N LEU A 64 12.66 -10.64 -1.42
CA LEU A 64 13.82 -9.86 -1.02
C LEU A 64 14.99 -10.04 -2.00
N THR A 65 15.54 -8.91 -2.43
CA THR A 65 16.74 -8.88 -3.25
C THR A 65 17.98 -9.23 -2.42
N LYS A 66 19.06 -9.65 -3.09
CA LYS A 66 20.34 -9.98 -2.42
C LYS A 66 20.91 -8.85 -1.56
N ALA A 67 20.63 -7.59 -1.89
CA ALA A 67 21.07 -6.44 -1.10
C ALA A 67 20.25 -6.31 0.19
N GLN A 68 18.93 -6.52 0.12
CA GLN A 68 18.03 -6.47 1.28
C GLN A 68 18.31 -7.61 2.26
N LEU A 69 18.68 -8.79 1.75
CA LEU A 69 19.12 -9.93 2.55
C LEU A 69 20.35 -9.67 3.42
N GLN A 70 21.15 -8.63 3.14
CA GLN A 70 22.31 -8.28 3.98
C GLN A 70 21.87 -7.68 5.34
N ASN A 71 20.64 -7.16 5.43
CA ASN A 71 20.07 -6.55 6.62
C ASN A 71 18.78 -7.26 7.07
N PRO A 72 18.84 -8.55 7.45
CA PRO A 72 17.64 -9.35 7.73
C PRO A 72 16.80 -8.80 8.89
N LEU A 73 17.40 -8.06 9.82
CA LEU A 73 16.69 -7.42 10.93
C LEU A 73 15.67 -6.36 10.50
N GLN A 74 15.89 -5.72 9.35
CA GLN A 74 14.93 -4.75 8.79
C GLN A 74 13.69 -5.41 8.20
N TYR A 75 13.80 -6.70 7.89
CA TYR A 75 12.74 -7.51 7.32
C TYR A 75 12.27 -8.59 8.29
N ALA A 76 12.64 -8.50 9.57
CA ALA A 76 12.13 -9.42 10.58
C ALA A 76 10.69 -9.05 10.96
N PRO A 77 9.85 -10.02 11.37
CA PRO A 77 8.52 -9.75 11.91
C PRO A 77 8.56 -8.69 13.02
N GLY A 78 7.72 -7.66 12.90
CA GLY A 78 7.69 -6.51 13.82
C GLY A 78 8.63 -5.36 13.45
N ALA A 79 9.46 -5.50 12.42
CA ALA A 79 10.28 -4.40 11.91
C ALA A 79 9.40 -3.33 11.24
N LYS A 80 9.73 -2.05 11.50
CA LYS A 80 9.07 -0.92 10.84
C LYS A 80 9.75 -0.60 9.52
N VAL A 81 8.94 -0.39 8.48
CA VAL A 81 9.39 0.04 7.16
C VAL A 81 9.12 1.54 7.04
N GLY A 82 10.18 2.35 7.04
CA GLY A 82 10.12 3.81 7.00
C GLY A 82 11.46 4.45 6.66
#